data_AF-A0A930TC46-F1
#
_entry.id   AF-A0A930TC46-F1
#
_cell.length_a   1.000
_cell.length_b   1.000
_cell.length_c   1.000
_cell.angle_alpha   90.00
_cell.angle_beta   90.00
_cell.angle_gamma   90.00
#
_symmetry.space_group_name_H-M   'P 1'
#
loop_
_entity.id
_entity.type
_entity.pdbx_description
1 polymer ?
#
loop_
_entity_poly.entity_id
_entity_poly.type
_entity_poly.pdbx_seq_one_letter_code
_entity_poly.pdbx_strand_id
1 'polypeptide(L)'
;MSKPSNFFAKLFDFSFSQFIALRVVGILYALAIAVLGLVAIIYLVLSFSQGLMPGLITLIMAPLIFLLYVILIRIGLESMIITFRIADHTRIIAENSEKLREL
;
A
#
# COMPACT_ATOMS: atom_id res chain seq x y z
N MET A 1 2.86 -9.51 -28.81
CA MET A 1 3.16 -10.27 -27.59
C MET A 1 3.69 -9.29 -26.54
N SER A 2 2.81 -8.69 -25.74
CA SER A 2 3.18 -7.73 -24.69
C SER A 2 3.98 -8.46 -23.62
N LYS A 3 5.16 -7.95 -23.26
CA LYS A 3 6.14 -8.63 -22.42
C LYS A 3 5.87 -8.30 -20.94
N PRO A 4 5.24 -9.18 -20.14
CA PRO A 4 4.99 -8.95 -18.71
C PRO A 4 6.25 -9.00 -17.83
N SER A 5 7.43 -9.30 -18.40
CA SER A 5 8.67 -9.50 -17.65
C SER A 5 9.28 -8.23 -17.03
N ASN A 6 8.83 -7.03 -17.41
CA ASN A 6 9.45 -5.78 -16.96
C ASN A 6 8.92 -5.22 -15.63
N PHE A 7 7.71 -5.60 -15.17
CA PHE A 7 7.15 -5.05 -13.93
C PHE A 7 7.76 -5.72 -12.70
N PHE A 8 7.79 -7.05 -12.67
CA PHE A 8 8.37 -7.80 -11.55
C PHE A 8 9.88 -7.58 -11.43
N ALA A 9 10.61 -7.53 -12.56
CA ALA A 9 12.05 -7.20 -12.55
C ALA A 9 12.34 -5.82 -11.94
N LYS A 10 11.46 -4.84 -12.17
CA LYS A 10 11.55 -3.50 -11.59
C LYS A 10 11.06 -3.43 -10.13
N LEU A 11 10.14 -4.31 -9.73
CA LEU A 11 9.68 -4.43 -8.33
C LEU A 11 10.77 -5.01 -7.42
N PHE A 12 11.57 -5.95 -7.94
CA PHE A 12 12.73 -6.53 -7.26
C PHE A 12 14.05 -5.81 -7.59
N ASP A 13 13.99 -4.60 -8.16
CA ASP A 13 15.17 -3.76 -8.33
C ASP A 13 15.51 -3.08 -7.00
N PHE A 14 16.34 -3.76 -6.20
CA PHE A 14 16.84 -3.26 -4.91
C PHE A 14 17.71 -2.00 -5.03
N SER A 15 18.05 -1.56 -6.25
CA SER A 15 18.76 -0.30 -6.48
C SER A 15 17.87 0.93 -6.35
N PHE A 16 16.54 0.79 -6.37
CA PHE A 16 15.56 1.91 -6.36
C PHE A 16 15.86 3.03 -7.38
N SER A 17 16.55 2.71 -8.48
CA SER A 17 17.00 3.69 -9.49
C SER A 17 15.84 4.45 -10.15
N GLN A 18 14.63 3.90 -10.11
CA GLN A 18 13.41 4.52 -10.62
C GLN A 18 12.33 4.54 -9.51
N PHE A 19 11.76 5.71 -9.25
CA PHE A 19 10.67 5.88 -8.29
C PHE A 19 9.36 5.24 -8.81
N ILE A 20 9.24 3.91 -8.68
CA ILE A 20 8.09 3.12 -9.12
C ILE A 20 6.95 3.11 -8.07
N ALA A 21 7.17 3.77 -6.92
CA ALA A 21 6.26 3.82 -5.79
C ALA A 21 4.78 4.01 -6.19
N LEU A 22 4.48 5.04 -6.99
CA LEU A 22 3.11 5.34 -7.43
C LEU A 22 2.43 4.19 -8.20
N ARG A 23 3.19 3.38 -8.92
CA ARG A 23 2.69 2.24 -9.70
C ARG A 23 2.42 1.01 -8.84
N VAL A 24 3.14 0.87 -7.72
CA VAL A 24 3.12 -0.32 -6.86
C VAL A 24 2.19 -0.14 -5.66
N VAL A 25 1.93 1.09 -5.22
CA VAL A 25 1.06 1.38 -4.06
C VAL A 25 -0.32 0.72 -4.15
N GLY A 26 -0.96 0.72 -5.33
CA GLY A 26 -2.26 0.05 -5.50
C GLY A 26 -2.20 -1.47 -5.27
N ILE A 27 -1.12 -2.12 -5.71
CA ILE A 27 -0.90 -3.55 -5.50
C ILE A 27 -0.58 -3.83 -4.03
N LEU A 28 0.23 -2.99 -3.39
CA LEU A 28 0.53 -3.10 -1.96
C LEU A 28 -0.73 -2.96 -1.11
N TYR A 29 -1.63 -2.04 -1.46
CA TYR A 29 -2.90 -1.87 -0.76
C TYR A 29 -3.79 -3.11 -0.88
N ALA A 30 -3.94 -3.65 -2.09
CA ALA A 30 -4.73 -4.86 -2.31
C ALA A 30 -4.15 -6.07 -1.57
N LEU A 31 -2.82 -6.22 -1.59
CA LEU A 31 -2.12 -7.28 -0.86
C LEU A 31 -2.31 -7.13 0.66
N ALA A 32 -2.19 -5.91 1.18
CA ALA A 32 -2.40 -5.62 2.60
C ALA A 32 -3.82 -5.97 3.05
N ILE A 33 -4.84 -5.60 2.28
CA ILE A 33 -6.24 -5.99 2.55
C ILE A 33 -6.38 -7.52 2.57
N ALA A 34 -5.82 -8.22 1.58
CA ALA A 34 -5.91 -9.67 1.49
C ALA A 34 -5.25 -10.35 2.71
N VAL A 35 -4.06 -9.90 3.10
CA VAL A 35 -3.35 -10.41 4.28
C VAL A 35 -4.12 -10.13 5.57
N LEU A 36 -4.59 -8.90 5.76
CA LEU A 36 -5.38 -8.54 6.94
C LEU A 36 -6.69 -9.36 7.03
N GLY A 37 -7.34 -9.60 5.90
CA GLY A 37 -8.54 -10.42 5.83
C GLY A 37 -8.26 -11.88 6.21
N LEU A 38 -7.17 -12.44 5.68
CA LEU A 38 -6.73 -13.80 6.03
C LEU A 38 -6.37 -13.91 7.52
N VAL A 39 -5.63 -12.94 8.06
CA VAL A 39 -5.29 -12.87 9.49
C VAL A 39 -6.56 -12.82 10.34
N ALA A 40 -7.53 -11.97 9.99
CA ALA A 40 -8.80 -11.88 10.71
C ALA A 40 -9.56 -13.21 10.73
N ILE A 41 -9.61 -13.93 9.60
CA ILE A 41 -10.25 -15.26 9.51
C ILE A 41 -9.51 -16.28 10.38
N ILE A 42 -8.17 -16.32 10.31
CA ILE A 42 -7.35 -17.24 11.12
C ILE A 42 -7.62 -17.00 12.61
N TYR A 43 -7.57 -15.74 13.07
CA TYR A 43 -7.85 -15.40 14.46
C TYR A 43 -9.28 -15.78 14.87
N LEU A 44 -10.26 -15.58 13.99
CA LEU A 44 -11.64 -15.97 14.27
C LEU A 44 -11.75 -17.48 14.54
N VAL A 45 -11.17 -18.32 13.67
CA VAL A 45 -11.18 -19.78 13.82
C VAL A 45 -10.45 -20.21 15.09
N LEU A 46 -9.27 -19.64 15.35
CA LEU A 46 -8.50 -19.93 16.57
C LEU A 46 -9.26 -19.54 17.84
N SER A 47 -9.96 -18.40 17.84
CA SER A 47 -10.74 -17.97 19.00
C SER A 47 -11.91 -18.90 19.32
N PHE A 48 -12.60 -19.44 18.31
CA PHE A 48 -13.65 -20.45 18.54
C PHE A 48 -13.11 -21.77 19.10
N SER A 49 -11.85 -22.12 18.80
CA SER A 49 -11.20 -23.30 19.41
C SER A 49 -10.94 -23.16 20.91
N GLN A 50 -10.90 -21.93 21.42
CA GLN A 50 -10.73 -21.63 22.85
C GLN A 50 -12.07 -21.55 23.61
N GLY A 51 -13.19 -21.59 22.89
CA GLY A 51 -14.54 -21.57 23.45
C GLY A 51 -15.48 -20.58 22.74
N LEU A 52 -16.76 -20.65 23.11
CA LEU A 52 -17.81 -19.86 22.47
C LEU A 52 -17.68 -18.35 22.77
N MET A 53 -17.38 -17.97 24.02
CA MET A 53 -17.29 -16.57 24.42
C MET A 53 -16.14 -15.82 23.71
N PRO A 54 -14.88 -16.33 23.68
CA PRO A 54 -13.80 -15.69 22.91
C PRO A 54 -14.12 -15.60 21.41
N GLY A 55 -14.75 -16.63 20.84
CA GLY A 55 -15.20 -16.64 19.44
C GLY A 55 -16.18 -15.50 19.13
N LEU A 56 -17.21 -15.30 19.96
CA LEU A 56 -18.19 -14.22 19.80
C LEU A 56 -17.57 -12.83 19.94
N ILE A 57 -16.67 -12.63 20.91
CA ILE A 57 -15.93 -11.37 21.06
C ILE A 57 -15.11 -11.09 19.79
N THR A 58 -14.39 -12.10 19.30
CA THR A 58 -13.55 -11.97 18.10
C THR A 58 -14.38 -11.71 16.85
N LEU A 59 -15.59 -12.28 16.74
CA LEU A 59 -16.49 -12.07 15.61
C LEU A 59 -16.88 -10.59 15.42
N ILE A 60 -17.01 -9.84 16.52
CA ILE A 60 -17.32 -8.41 16.49
C ILE A 60 -16.03 -7.58 16.40
N MET A 61 -14.99 -7.94 17.15
CA MET A 61 -13.76 -7.16 17.22
C MET A 61 -12.90 -7.27 15.96
N ALA A 62 -12.82 -8.45 15.33
CA ALA A 62 -12.02 -8.68 14.13
C ALA A 62 -12.37 -7.75 12.97
N PRO A 63 -13.65 -7.56 12.57
CA PRO A 63 -13.98 -6.61 11.50
C PRO A 63 -13.69 -5.15 11.87
N LEU A 64 -13.87 -4.75 13.14
CA LEU A 64 -13.52 -3.41 13.61
C LEU A 64 -12.00 -3.16 13.51
N ILE A 65 -11.20 -4.11 14.01
CA ILE A 65 -9.73 -4.03 13.97
C ILE A 65 -9.24 -4.07 12.51
N PHE A 66 -9.78 -4.96 11.68
CA PHE A 66 -9.49 -5.03 10.26
C PHE A 66 -9.72 -3.69 9.57
N LEU A 67 -10.90 -3.09 9.77
CA LEU A 67 -11.26 -1.82 9.15
C LEU A 67 -10.34 -0.69 9.63
N LEU A 68 -10.02 -0.65 10.92
CA LEU A 68 -9.07 0.32 11.48
C LEU A 68 -7.70 0.21 10.80
N TYR A 69 -7.14 -1.00 10.68
CA TYR A 69 -5.86 -1.20 10.01
C TYR A 69 -5.91 -0.84 8.51
N VAL A 70 -7.00 -1.17 7.81
CA VAL A 70 -7.16 -0.78 6.40
C VAL A 70 -7.16 0.73 6.24
N ILE A 71 -7.82 1.47 7.14
CA ILE A 71 -7.79 2.95 7.14
C ILE A 71 -6.37 3.47 7.40
N LEU A 72 -5.69 2.95 8.42
CA LEU A 72 -4.33 3.38 8.76
C LEU A 72 -3.35 3.15 7.60
N ILE A 73 -3.43 1.98 6.97
CA ILE A 73 -2.62 1.65 5.79
C ILE A 73 -2.96 2.60 4.64
N ARG A 74 -4.24 2.91 4.42
CA ARG A 74 -4.64 3.85 3.37
C ARG A 74 -4.05 5.24 3.59
N ILE A 75 -4.12 5.76 4.81
CA ILE A 75 -3.53 7.06 5.16
C ILE A 75 -2.01 7.04 4.96
N GLY A 76 -1.33 5.96 5.37
CA GLY A 76 0.12 5.79 5.17
C GLY A 76 0.53 5.68 3.70
N LEU A 77 -0.27 5.01 2.87
CA LEU A 77 -0.02 4.93 1.42
C LEU A 77 -0.30 6.26 0.72
N GLU A 78 -1.34 6.98 1.14
CA GLU A 78 -1.65 8.33 0.63
C GLU A 78 -0.52 9.31 0.96
N SER A 79 0.02 9.29 2.18
CA SER A 79 1.15 10.15 2.54
C SER A 79 2.40 9.83 1.72
N MET A 80 2.72 8.55 1.51
CA MET A 80 3.82 8.12 0.64
C MET A 80 3.64 8.61 -0.80
N ILE A 81 2.44 8.46 -1.38
CA ILE A 81 2.09 8.98 -2.72
C ILE A 81 2.33 10.48 -2.79
N ILE A 82 1.87 11.24 -1.78
CA ILE A 82 1.97 12.70 -1.74
C ILE A 82 3.44 13.12 -1.76
N THR A 83 4.31 12.50 -0.96
CA THR A 83 5.74 12.82 -0.96
C THR A 83 6.38 12.64 -2.33
N PHE A 84 6.11 11.52 -3.02
CA PHE A 84 6.64 11.31 -4.37
C PHE A 84 6.07 12.29 -5.40
N ARG A 85 4.79 12.63 -5.30
CA ARG A 85 4.15 13.61 -6.19
C ARG A 85 4.73 15.01 -6.01
N ILE A 86 5.00 15.41 -4.76
CA ILE A 86 5.66 16.69 -4.48
C ILE A 86 7.06 16.71 -5.10
N ALA A 87 7.85 15.66 -4.94
CA ALA A 87 9.19 15.59 -5.53
C ALA A 87 9.16 15.74 -7.06
N ASP A 88 8.21 15.09 -7.74
CA ASP A 88 8.09 15.20 -9.20
C ASP A 88 7.58 16.59 -9.63
N HIS A 89 6.61 17.17 -8.92
CA HIS A 89 6.16 18.55 -9.16
C HIS A 89 7.28 19.57 -8.98
N THR A 90 8.12 19.42 -7.94
CA THR A 90 9.28 20.28 -7.72
C THR A 90 10.29 20.17 -8.87
N ARG A 91 10.53 18.96 -9.39
CA ARG A 91 11.39 18.74 -10.56
C ARG A 91 10.87 19.47 -11.81
N ILE A 92 9.56 19.39 -12.06
CA ILE A 92 8.91 20.09 -13.18
C ILE A 92 9.01 21.62 -13.03
N ILE A 93 8.83 22.16 -11.82
CA ILE A 93 8.97 23.59 -11.55
C ILE A 93 10.41 24.05 -11.83
N ALA A 94 11.41 23.28 -11.40
CA ALA A 94 12.82 23.58 -11.66
C ALA A 94 13.13 23.62 -13.17
N GLU A 95 12.69 22.60 -13.92
CA GLU A 95 12.89 22.52 -15.37
C GLU A 95 12.23 23.69 -16.12
N ASN A 96 11.02 24.09 -15.72
CA ASN A 96 10.34 25.23 -16.33
C ASN A 96 11.04 26.56 -16.01
N SER A 97 11.63 26.70 -14.82
CA SER A 97 12.37 27.91 -14.44
C SER A 97 13.65 28.11 -15.24
N GLU A 98 14.29 27.02 -15.68
CA GLU A 98 15.46 27.07 -16.57
C GLU A 98 15.06 27.49 -17.99
N LYS A 99 13.98 26.90 -18.54
CA LYS A 99 13.47 27.28 -19.88
C LYS A 99 13.11 28.75 -19.97
N LEU A 100 12.56 29.33 -18.89
CA LEU A 100 12.25 30.77 -18.84
C LEU A 100 13.50 31.66 -18.77
N ARG A 101 14.64 31.16 -18.29
CA ARG A 101 15.92 31.89 -18.28
C ARG A 101 16.62 31.92 -19.64
N GLU A 102 16.27 30.99 -20.53
CA GLU A 102 16.85 30.87 -21.88
C GLU A 102 16.07 31.67 -22.94
N LEU A 103 14.95 32.30 -22.57
CA LEU A 103 14.12 33.19 -23.40
C LEU A 103 14.47 34.67 -23.16
#